data_AF-A0A382XSW6-F1
#
_entry.id   AF-A0A382XSW6-F1
#
_cell.length_a   1.000
_cell.length_b   1.000
_cell.length_c   1.000
_cell.angle_alpha   90.00
_cell.angle_beta   90.00
_cell.angle_gamma   90.00
#
_symmetry.space_group_name_H-M   'P 1'
#
loop_
_entity.id
_entity.type
_entity.pdbx_description
1 polymer ?
#
loop_
_entity_poly.entity_id
_entity_poly.type
_entity_poly.pdbx_seq_one_letter_code
_entity_poly.pdbx_strand_id
1 'polypeptide(L)'
;MPVVVNTNATATTASFNLTAANDALRHSLSKLSSGKRIVSPSDDAGGLAVAYKMSSKLNRTDAVRQNVQNSISFLQVQDGALKSMGNILDRMGELRMFAEDITKNDSDKENYSKEFIELQKQLQQLATEKFNGINLFSDNSDADPTTGKKSLSLITTAGGVSTDGNVSINQVNLQTALSIGNGVNLGNINNANAT
;
A
#
# COMPACT_ATOMS: atom_id res chain seq x y z
N MET A 1 38.61 -61.82 -38.11
CA MET A 1 38.36 -60.37 -38.15
C MET A 1 38.97 -59.83 -39.44
N PRO A 2 38.20 -59.22 -40.35
CA PRO A 2 38.77 -58.67 -41.57
C PRO A 2 39.63 -57.44 -41.22
N VAL A 3 40.88 -57.40 -41.67
CA VAL A 3 41.74 -56.22 -41.55
C VAL A 3 41.31 -55.23 -42.62
N VAL A 4 40.56 -54.22 -42.21
CA VAL A 4 40.11 -53.13 -43.08
C VAL A 4 41.14 -52.00 -42.98
N VAL A 5 41.90 -51.76 -44.06
CA VAL A 5 43.03 -50.80 -44.06
C VAL A 5 42.57 -49.35 -44.25
N ASN A 6 41.45 -49.14 -44.96
CA ASN A 6 40.98 -47.80 -45.33
C ASN A 6 39.98 -47.18 -44.33
N THR A 7 39.38 -47.98 -43.43
CA THR A 7 38.40 -47.49 -42.45
C THR A 7 38.74 -48.08 -41.09
N ASN A 8 38.90 -47.23 -40.07
CA ASN A 8 39.19 -47.68 -38.71
C ASN A 8 37.98 -47.47 -37.80
N ALA A 9 37.15 -48.50 -37.65
CA ALA A 9 35.95 -48.46 -36.80
C ALA A 9 36.26 -48.19 -35.31
N THR A 10 37.43 -48.63 -34.82
CA THR A 10 37.85 -48.36 -33.43
C THR A 10 38.17 -46.88 -33.22
N ALA A 11 38.81 -46.24 -34.21
CA ALA A 11 39.07 -44.80 -34.19
C ALA A 11 37.77 -43.99 -34.29
N THR A 12 36.82 -44.39 -35.14
CA THR A 12 35.50 -43.73 -35.23
C THR A 12 34.74 -43.80 -33.90
N THR A 13 34.76 -44.95 -33.23
CA THR A 13 34.13 -45.12 -31.90
C THR A 13 34.82 -44.28 -30.84
N ALA A 14 36.16 -44.23 -30.84
CA ALA A 14 36.93 -43.37 -29.95
C ALA A 14 36.61 -41.88 -30.16
N SER A 15 36.51 -41.43 -31.41
CA SER A 15 36.12 -40.06 -31.76
C SER A 15 34.69 -39.73 -31.32
N PHE A 16 33.73 -40.66 -31.48
CA PHE A 16 32.36 -40.48 -31.01
C PHE A 16 32.30 -40.28 -29.48
N ASN A 17 33.01 -41.14 -28.73
CA ASN A 17 33.10 -41.04 -27.27
C ASN A 17 33.80 -39.75 -26.82
N LEU A 18 34.83 -39.30 -27.55
CA LEU A 18 35.52 -38.04 -27.28
C LEU A 18 34.59 -36.83 -27.49
N THR A 19 33.78 -36.83 -28.55
CA THR A 19 32.79 -35.78 -28.78
C THR A 19 31.76 -35.74 -27.66
N ALA A 20 31.21 -36.89 -27.26
CA ALA A 20 30.26 -36.97 -26.14
C ALA A 20 30.86 -36.46 -24.82
N ALA A 21 32.14 -36.78 -24.54
CA ALA A 21 32.85 -36.29 -23.36
C ALA A 21 33.08 -34.77 -23.41
N ASN A 22 33.43 -34.22 -24.57
CA ASN A 22 33.58 -32.78 -24.75
C ASN A 22 32.26 -32.03 -24.56
N ASP A 23 31.14 -32.57 -25.04
CA ASP A 23 29.83 -31.94 -24.88
C ASP A 23 29.35 -31.97 -23.40
N ALA A 24 29.60 -33.07 -22.68
CA ALA A 24 29.33 -33.14 -21.24
C ALA A 24 30.19 -32.15 -20.42
N LEU A 25 31.46 -31.97 -20.81
CA LEU A 25 32.36 -30.97 -20.22
C LEU A 25 31.85 -29.55 -20.46
N ARG A 26 31.46 -29.23 -21.71
CA ARG A 26 30.88 -27.91 -22.06
C ARG A 26 29.62 -27.61 -21.25
N HIS A 27 28.75 -28.61 -21.06
CA HIS A 27 27.55 -28.45 -20.24
C HIS A 27 27.88 -28.18 -18.77
N SER A 28 28.86 -28.90 -18.22
CA SER A 28 29.34 -28.72 -16.85
C SER A 28 29.98 -27.33 -16.65
N LEU A 29 30.78 -26.87 -17.60
CA LEU A 29 31.34 -25.51 -17.60
C LEU A 29 30.24 -24.44 -17.67
N SER A 30 29.18 -24.65 -18.45
CA SER A 30 28.05 -23.73 -18.53
C SER A 30 27.27 -23.65 -17.21
N LYS A 31 27.05 -24.78 -16.54
CA LYS A 31 26.47 -24.83 -15.18
C LYS A 31 27.34 -24.12 -14.16
N LEU A 32 28.66 -24.35 -14.20
CA LEU A 32 29.61 -23.70 -13.31
C LEU A 32 29.65 -22.17 -13.53
N SER A 33 29.72 -21.73 -14.79
CA SER A 33 29.77 -20.31 -15.14
C SER A 33 28.47 -19.57 -14.82
N SER A 34 27.31 -20.22 -14.92
CA SER A 34 26.02 -19.62 -14.60
C SER A 34 25.64 -19.72 -13.12
N GLY A 35 26.29 -20.61 -12.37
CA GLY A 35 25.91 -20.95 -11.00
C GLY A 35 24.54 -21.62 -10.87
N LYS A 36 23.91 -22.01 -11.99
CA LYS A 36 22.57 -22.62 -12.02
C LYS A 36 22.67 -24.10 -12.34
N ARG A 37 21.91 -24.92 -11.60
CA ARG A 37 21.79 -26.36 -11.87
C ARG A 37 21.14 -26.63 -13.24
N ILE A 38 20.15 -25.82 -13.62
CA ILE A 38 19.40 -25.91 -14.89
C ILE A 38 19.73 -24.68 -15.71
N VAL A 39 20.40 -24.87 -16.85
CA VAL A 39 20.83 -23.77 -17.75
C VAL A 39 19.98 -23.69 -19.00
N SER A 40 19.49 -24.84 -19.50
CA SER A 40 18.63 -24.92 -20.67
C SER A 40 17.29 -25.57 -20.31
N PRO A 41 16.16 -25.13 -20.92
CA PRO A 41 14.87 -25.80 -20.78
C PRO A 41 14.89 -27.28 -21.18
N SER A 42 15.83 -27.68 -22.05
CA SER A 42 15.98 -29.06 -22.49
C SER A 42 16.54 -30.01 -21.42
N ASP A 43 17.17 -29.49 -20.35
CA ASP A 43 17.79 -30.29 -19.28
C ASP A 43 16.75 -30.72 -18.24
N ASP A 44 15.83 -29.81 -17.86
CA ASP A 44 14.73 -30.07 -16.92
C ASP A 44 13.62 -29.02 -17.07
N ALA A 45 12.67 -29.26 -17.98
CA ALA A 45 11.58 -28.33 -18.25
C ALA A 45 10.64 -28.15 -17.04
N GLY A 46 10.43 -29.20 -16.24
CA GLY A 46 9.55 -29.17 -15.06
C GLY A 46 10.18 -28.37 -13.91
N GLY A 47 11.44 -28.64 -13.60
CA GLY A 47 12.20 -27.89 -12.60
C GLY A 47 12.36 -26.42 -12.97
N LEU A 48 12.58 -26.14 -14.26
CA LEU A 48 12.64 -24.76 -14.76
C LEU A 48 11.28 -24.05 -14.66
N ALA A 49 10.17 -24.74 -14.98
CA ALA A 49 8.83 -24.17 -14.85
C ALA A 49 8.49 -23.80 -13.39
N VAL A 50 8.83 -24.66 -12.43
CA VAL A 50 8.67 -24.36 -11.00
C VAL A 50 9.57 -23.20 -10.57
N ALA A 51 10.82 -23.15 -11.04
CA ALA A 51 11.73 -22.04 -10.76
C ALA A 51 11.20 -20.70 -11.29
N TYR A 52 10.64 -20.67 -12.50
CA TYR A 52 9.99 -19.46 -13.03
C TYR A 52 8.74 -19.07 -12.24
N LYS A 53 7.92 -20.04 -11.82
CA LYS A 53 6.77 -19.78 -10.95
C LYS A 53 7.21 -19.16 -9.62
N MET A 54 8.29 -19.67 -9.02
CA MET A 54 8.82 -19.12 -7.77
C MET A 54 9.41 -17.72 -7.98
N SER A 55 10.17 -17.50 -9.06
CA SER A 55 10.71 -16.19 -9.44
C SER A 55 9.61 -15.15 -9.65
N SER A 56 8.53 -15.52 -10.35
CA SER A 56 7.34 -14.68 -10.49
C SER A 56 6.71 -14.35 -9.15
N LYS A 57 6.57 -15.35 -8.25
CA LYS A 57 6.04 -15.13 -6.90
C LYS A 57 6.91 -14.16 -6.08
N LEU A 58 8.24 -14.26 -6.19
CA LEU A 58 9.17 -13.34 -5.53
C LEU A 58 8.99 -11.91 -6.03
N ASN A 59 9.02 -11.68 -7.34
CA ASN A 59 8.81 -10.34 -7.92
C ASN A 59 7.47 -9.73 -7.50
N ARG A 60 6.40 -10.55 -7.45
CA ARG A 60 5.08 -10.11 -6.98
C ARG A 60 5.09 -9.76 -5.49
N THR A 61 5.81 -10.53 -4.68
CA THR A 61 5.97 -10.27 -3.24
C THR A 61 6.74 -8.98 -3.00
N ASP A 62 7.75 -8.70 -3.82
CA ASP A 62 8.51 -7.44 -3.73
C ASP A 62 7.63 -6.23 -4.03
N ALA A 63 6.76 -6.33 -5.05
CA ALA A 63 5.77 -5.29 -5.34
C ALA A 63 4.76 -5.11 -4.18
N VAL A 64 4.30 -6.20 -3.57
CA VAL A 64 3.44 -6.14 -2.38
C VAL A 64 4.14 -5.43 -1.23
N ARG A 65 5.42 -5.73 -0.97
CA ARG A 65 6.21 -5.06 0.08
C ARG A 65 6.20 -3.54 -0.11
N GLN A 66 6.40 -3.07 -1.33
CA GLN A 66 6.35 -1.64 -1.64
C GLN A 66 4.97 -1.04 -1.39
N ASN A 67 3.89 -1.75 -1.77
CA ASN A 67 2.52 -1.29 -1.51
C ASN A 67 2.21 -1.19 -0.01
N VAL A 68 2.69 -2.16 0.79
CA VAL A 68 2.58 -2.11 2.25
C VAL A 68 3.33 -0.91 2.82
N GLN A 69 4.55 -0.66 2.35
CA GLN A 69 5.34 0.50 2.79
C GLN A 69 4.63 1.83 2.50
N ASN A 70 4.08 1.99 1.30
CA ASN A 70 3.31 3.19 0.94
C ASN A 70 2.07 3.36 1.83
N SER A 71 1.47 2.24 2.24
CA SER A 71 0.29 2.24 3.10
C SER A 71 0.61 2.57 4.56
N ILE A 72 1.79 2.15 5.04
CA ILE A 72 2.33 2.60 6.32
C ILE A 72 2.55 4.12 6.28
N SER A 73 3.15 4.64 5.21
CA SER A 73 3.34 6.08 5.05
C SER A 73 2.01 6.85 5.00
N PHE A 74 1.00 6.30 4.31
CA PHE A 74 -0.35 6.86 4.33
C PHE A 74 -0.93 6.92 5.75
N LEU A 75 -0.83 5.83 6.52
CA LEU A 75 -1.32 5.77 7.90
C LEU A 75 -0.56 6.71 8.84
N GLN A 76 0.74 6.88 8.67
CA GLN A 76 1.54 7.81 9.48
C GLN A 76 1.13 9.27 9.25
N VAL A 77 0.86 9.64 8.00
CA VAL A 77 0.34 10.97 7.68
C VAL A 77 -1.07 11.15 8.24
N GLN A 78 -1.93 10.14 8.12
CA GLN A 78 -3.27 10.16 8.69
C GLN A 78 -3.24 10.32 10.23
N ASP A 79 -2.37 9.58 10.93
CA ASP A 79 -2.20 9.67 12.39
C ASP A 79 -1.67 11.06 12.82
N GLY A 80 -0.69 11.60 12.09
CA GLY A 80 -0.19 12.96 12.32
C GLY A 80 -1.28 14.03 12.14
N ALA A 81 -2.10 13.90 11.10
CA ALA A 81 -3.24 14.78 10.87
C ALA A 81 -4.28 14.68 12.00
N LEU A 82 -4.64 13.46 12.44
CA LEU A 82 -5.56 13.25 13.56
C LEU A 82 -5.04 13.85 14.87
N LYS A 83 -3.74 13.73 15.16
CA LYS A 83 -3.14 14.36 16.32
C LYS A 83 -3.27 15.89 16.28
N SER A 84 -3.04 16.50 15.12
CA SER A 84 -3.22 17.94 14.96
C SER A 84 -4.69 18.36 15.10
N MET A 85 -5.64 17.56 14.59
CA MET A 85 -7.08 17.81 14.76
C MET A 85 -7.48 17.77 16.24
N GLY A 86 -6.94 16.82 17.01
CA GLY A 86 -7.19 16.73 18.45
C GLY A 86 -6.80 18.01 19.19
N ASN A 87 -5.59 18.52 18.95
CA ASN A 87 -5.14 19.79 19.56
C ASN A 87 -6.03 20.98 19.16
N ILE A 88 -6.49 21.02 17.91
CA ILE A 88 -7.41 22.08 17.44
C ILE A 88 -8.76 21.97 18.17
N LEU A 89 -9.30 20.76 18.33
CA LEU A 89 -10.55 20.53 19.04
C LEU A 89 -10.47 20.89 20.52
N ASP A 90 -9.38 20.56 21.19
CA ASP A 90 -9.14 20.95 22.59
C ASP A 90 -9.15 22.49 22.71
N ARG A 91 -8.44 23.18 21.81
CA ARG A 91 -8.43 24.65 21.76
C ARG A 91 -9.82 25.25 21.46
N MET A 92 -10.58 24.65 20.56
CA MET A 92 -11.97 25.05 20.28
C MET A 92 -12.87 24.88 21.51
N GLY A 93 -12.66 23.81 22.29
CA GLY A 93 -13.34 23.58 23.57
C GLY A 93 -13.01 24.65 24.62
N GLU A 94 -11.74 25.01 24.76
CA GLU A 94 -11.30 26.11 25.63
C GLU A 94 -11.96 27.44 25.26
N LEU A 95 -11.94 27.79 23.97
CA LEU A 95 -12.53 29.02 23.47
C LEU A 95 -14.04 29.09 23.73
N ARG A 96 -14.74 27.96 23.59
CA ARG A 96 -16.16 27.87 23.92
C ARG A 96 -16.40 28.13 25.40
N MET A 97 -15.57 27.55 26.27
CA MET A 97 -15.70 27.76 27.71
C MET A 97 -15.42 29.23 28.09
N PHE A 98 -14.45 29.87 27.44
CA PHE A 98 -14.18 31.31 27.62
C PHE A 98 -15.28 32.22 27.07
N ALA A 99 -16.00 31.78 26.04
CA ALA A 99 -17.14 32.53 25.48
C ALA A 99 -18.40 32.45 26.39
N GLU A 100 -18.58 31.32 27.09
CA GLU A 100 -19.68 31.13 28.06
C GLU A 100 -19.42 31.81 29.43
N ASP A 101 -18.20 32.30 29.69
CA ASP A 101 -17.87 33.04 30.92
C ASP A 101 -18.62 34.39 30.97
N ILE A 102 -19.46 34.54 31.99
CA ILE A 102 -20.27 35.74 32.24
C ILE A 102 -19.45 36.99 32.59
N THR A 103 -18.19 36.82 33.01
CA THR A 103 -17.31 37.92 33.40
C THR A 103 -16.61 38.60 32.22
N LYS A 104 -16.77 38.04 31.01
CA LYS A 104 -16.11 38.53 29.80
C LYS A 104 -16.92 39.60 29.07
N ASN A 105 -16.23 40.61 28.55
CA ASN A 105 -16.86 41.68 27.77
C ASN A 105 -17.21 41.20 26.35
N ASP A 106 -18.08 41.94 25.66
CA ASP A 106 -18.58 41.55 24.33
C ASP A 106 -17.48 41.57 23.25
N SER A 107 -16.47 42.44 23.38
CA SER A 107 -15.34 42.51 22.44
C SER A 107 -14.44 41.27 22.52
N ASP A 108 -14.22 40.74 23.71
CA ASP A 108 -13.46 39.52 23.96
C ASP A 108 -14.21 38.30 23.43
N LYS A 109 -15.54 38.25 23.64
CA LYS A 109 -16.41 37.21 23.07
C LYS A 109 -16.39 37.21 21.54
N GLU A 110 -16.35 38.40 20.92
CA GLU A 110 -16.20 38.53 19.48
C GLU A 110 -14.84 37.99 19.00
N ASN A 111 -13.75 38.29 19.72
CA ASN A 111 -12.41 37.79 19.39
C ASN A 111 -12.31 36.26 19.53
N TYR A 112 -12.88 35.67 20.58
CA TYR A 112 -12.93 34.21 20.74
C TYR A 112 -13.75 33.55 19.63
N SER A 113 -14.84 34.18 19.22
CA SER A 113 -15.66 33.70 18.09
C SER A 113 -14.89 33.73 16.77
N LYS A 114 -14.09 34.79 16.52
CA LYS A 114 -13.22 34.86 15.34
C LYS A 114 -12.15 33.76 15.35
N GLU A 115 -11.49 33.55 16.48
CA GLU A 115 -10.49 32.47 16.63
C GLU A 115 -11.14 31.09 16.42
N PHE A 116 -12.34 30.86 16.97
CA PHE A 116 -13.08 29.62 16.79
C PHE A 116 -13.44 29.34 15.32
N ILE A 117 -13.88 30.36 14.59
CA ILE A 117 -14.18 30.25 13.15
C ILE A 117 -12.90 29.91 12.36
N GLU A 118 -11.77 30.52 12.71
CA GLU A 118 -10.51 30.25 12.02
C GLU A 118 -10.01 28.82 12.27
N LEU A 119 -10.10 28.34 13.52
CA LEU A 119 -9.80 26.95 13.86
C LEU A 119 -10.74 25.97 13.16
N GLN A 120 -12.02 26.33 12.99
CA GLN A 120 -12.96 25.52 12.22
C GLN A 120 -12.54 25.40 10.75
N LYS A 121 -12.10 26.49 10.11
CA LYS A 121 -11.57 26.43 8.74
C LYS A 121 -10.31 25.57 8.66
N GLN A 122 -9.40 25.71 9.62
CA GLN A 122 -8.19 24.89 9.68
C GLN A 122 -8.53 23.40 9.81
N LEU A 123 -9.50 23.06 10.64
CA LEU A 123 -9.98 21.69 10.80
C LEU A 123 -10.59 21.14 9.49
N GLN A 124 -11.40 21.94 8.80
CA GLN A 124 -11.94 21.57 7.48
C GLN A 124 -10.83 21.34 6.45
N GLN A 125 -9.82 22.19 6.41
CA GLN A 125 -8.68 22.02 5.51
C GLN A 125 -7.95 20.70 5.79
N LEU A 126 -7.69 20.39 7.05
CA LEU A 126 -7.01 19.17 7.47
C LEU A 126 -7.85 17.92 7.18
N ALA A 127 -9.18 18.01 7.26
CA ALA A 127 -10.10 16.93 6.88
C ALA A 127 -10.07 16.62 5.38
N THR A 128 -9.74 17.61 4.54
CA THR A 128 -9.65 17.46 3.07
C THR A 128 -8.24 17.15 2.55
N GLU A 129 -7.26 16.97 3.44
CA GLU A 129 -5.88 16.72 3.05
C GLU A 129 -5.69 15.37 2.34
N LYS A 130 -4.70 15.32 1.44
CA LYS A 130 -4.48 14.17 0.54
C LYS A 130 -3.04 13.67 0.61
N PHE A 131 -2.88 12.35 0.60
CA PHE A 131 -1.60 11.70 0.41
C PHE A 131 -1.54 11.07 -0.99
N ASN A 132 -0.58 11.51 -1.80
CA ASN A 132 -0.39 11.03 -3.17
C ASN A 132 -1.69 11.08 -4.02
N GLY A 133 -2.49 12.14 -3.84
CA GLY A 133 -3.78 12.34 -4.53
C GLY A 133 -4.96 11.59 -3.93
N ILE A 134 -4.75 10.72 -2.91
CA ILE A 134 -5.81 9.98 -2.21
C ILE A 134 -6.19 10.74 -0.94
N ASN A 135 -7.49 10.99 -0.74
CA ASN A 135 -8.00 11.63 0.49
C ASN A 135 -7.63 10.79 1.73
N LEU A 136 -7.15 11.44 2.78
CA LEU A 136 -6.81 10.80 4.05
C LEU A 136 -8.06 10.31 4.79
N PHE A 137 -9.15 11.07 4.70
CA PHE A 137 -10.42 10.81 5.38
C PHE A 137 -11.55 10.60 4.36
N SER A 138 -12.62 9.91 4.77
CA SER A 138 -13.73 9.61 3.86
C SER A 138 -14.78 10.72 3.89
N ASP A 139 -15.27 11.12 2.73
CA ASP A 139 -16.47 11.94 2.60
C ASP A 139 -17.74 11.07 2.73
N ASN A 140 -18.84 11.66 3.21
CA ASN A 140 -20.13 10.98 3.43
C ASN A 140 -20.69 10.27 2.19
N SER A 141 -20.24 10.66 0.99
CA SER A 141 -20.72 10.14 -0.30
C SER A 141 -20.23 8.72 -0.62
N ASP A 142 -19.08 8.32 -0.08
CA ASP A 142 -18.37 7.08 -0.43
C ASP A 142 -18.22 6.11 0.76
N ALA A 143 -18.79 6.43 1.91
CA ALA A 143 -18.77 5.56 3.09
C ALA A 143 -19.90 4.51 3.00
N ASP A 144 -19.60 3.27 3.40
CA ASP A 144 -20.62 2.22 3.51
C ASP A 144 -21.77 2.69 4.43
N PRO A 145 -23.03 2.73 3.97
CA PRO A 145 -24.15 3.25 4.74
C PRO A 145 -24.44 2.46 6.03
N THR A 146 -23.94 1.24 6.17
CA THR A 146 -24.13 0.41 7.37
C THR A 146 -23.01 0.59 8.40
N THR A 147 -21.78 0.86 7.96
CA THR A 147 -20.60 0.92 8.84
C THR A 147 -20.04 2.34 8.98
N GLY A 148 -20.41 3.28 8.10
CA GLY A 148 -19.88 4.64 8.07
C GLY A 148 -18.39 4.73 7.72
N LYS A 149 -17.84 3.68 7.10
CA LYS A 149 -16.39 3.54 6.80
C LYS A 149 -16.17 3.32 5.32
N LYS A 150 -15.08 3.89 4.79
CA LYS A 150 -14.56 3.57 3.46
C LYS A 150 -13.27 2.76 3.63
N SER A 151 -13.25 1.52 3.17
CA SER A 151 -12.07 0.66 3.28
C SER A 151 -11.22 0.75 2.01
N LEU A 152 -9.95 1.14 2.14
CA LEU A 152 -8.94 0.95 1.11
C LEU A 152 -8.37 -0.47 1.24
N SER A 153 -8.56 -1.33 0.24
CA SER A 153 -8.08 -2.71 0.27
C SER A 153 -6.64 -2.81 -0.26
N LEU A 154 -5.72 -3.24 0.59
CA LEU A 154 -4.37 -3.66 0.17
C LEU A 154 -4.38 -5.14 -0.16
N ILE A 155 -3.99 -5.47 -1.38
CA ILE A 155 -3.74 -6.86 -1.78
C ILE A 155 -2.37 -7.26 -1.24
N THR A 156 -2.35 -8.19 -0.27
CA THR A 156 -1.10 -8.67 0.37
C THR A 156 -0.57 -9.96 -0.25
N THR A 157 -1.35 -10.61 -1.11
CA THR A 157 -0.96 -11.92 -1.64
C THR A 157 -0.29 -11.80 -3.01
N ALA A 158 0.81 -12.54 -3.17
CA ALA A 158 1.50 -12.73 -4.45
C ALA A 158 0.64 -13.41 -5.53
N GLY A 159 -0.64 -13.75 -5.25
CA GLY A 159 -1.64 -14.26 -6.18
C GLY A 159 -2.48 -13.15 -6.83
N GLY A 160 -2.48 -11.93 -6.28
CA GLY A 160 -3.25 -10.80 -6.83
C GLY A 160 -4.78 -10.94 -6.66
N VAL A 161 -5.23 -11.98 -5.97
CA VAL A 161 -6.64 -12.29 -5.73
C VAL A 161 -6.99 -11.79 -4.32
N SER A 162 -7.99 -10.91 -4.22
CA SER A 162 -8.41 -10.32 -2.95
C SER A 162 -8.96 -11.36 -1.96
N THR A 163 -9.44 -12.50 -2.45
CA THR A 163 -9.97 -13.64 -1.66
C THR A 163 -8.87 -14.39 -0.89
N ASP A 164 -7.63 -14.36 -1.36
CA ASP A 164 -6.51 -15.10 -0.76
C ASP A 164 -5.83 -14.33 0.40
N GLY A 165 -6.27 -13.11 0.68
CA GLY A 165 -5.71 -12.25 1.73
C GLY A 165 -5.67 -10.79 1.32
N ASN A 166 -6.39 -9.96 2.08
CA ASN A 166 -6.34 -8.51 1.98
C ASN A 166 -6.20 -7.88 3.37
N VAL A 167 -5.56 -6.71 3.42
CA VAL A 167 -5.58 -5.84 4.59
C VAL A 167 -6.44 -4.64 4.24
N SER A 168 -7.56 -4.47 4.94
CA SER A 168 -8.41 -3.29 4.79
C SER A 168 -7.91 -2.16 5.69
N ILE A 169 -7.60 -1.02 5.09
CA ILE A 169 -7.34 0.22 5.81
C ILE A 169 -8.64 1.00 5.85
N ASN A 170 -9.19 1.21 7.05
CA ASN A 170 -10.38 2.04 7.20
C ASN A 170 -10.01 3.52 7.16
N GLN A 171 -10.65 4.25 6.26
CA GLN A 171 -10.75 5.70 6.33
C GLN A 171 -11.91 6.03 7.26
N VAL A 172 -11.61 6.73 8.35
CA VAL A 172 -12.61 7.18 9.33
C VAL A 172 -13.37 8.36 8.73
N ASN A 173 -14.69 8.35 8.90
CA ASN A 173 -15.53 9.50 8.59
C ASN A 173 -15.52 10.47 9.78
N LEU A 174 -14.80 11.58 9.65
CA LEU A 174 -14.67 12.58 10.71
C LEU A 174 -15.97 13.37 10.96
N GLN A 175 -16.88 13.43 9.98
CA GLN A 175 -18.18 14.10 10.14
C GLN A 175 -19.02 13.41 11.23
N THR A 176 -19.01 12.07 11.27
CA THR A 176 -19.71 11.30 12.31
C THR A 176 -19.09 11.47 13.70
N ALA A 177 -17.76 11.61 13.79
CA ALA A 177 -17.05 11.75 15.05
C ALA A 177 -17.11 13.17 15.66
N LEU A 178 -17.31 14.20 14.82
CA LEU A 178 -17.42 15.60 15.28
C LEU A 178 -18.87 16.10 15.43
N SER A 179 -19.87 15.34 14.99
CA SER A 179 -21.28 15.74 15.20
C SER A 179 -21.66 15.70 16.69
N ILE A 180 -21.82 16.87 17.29
CA ILE A 180 -22.27 17.02 18.69
C ILE A 180 -23.79 16.88 18.70
N GLY A 181 -24.29 15.64 18.68
CA GLY A 181 -25.73 15.34 18.79
C GLY A 181 -26.58 15.80 17.59
N ASN A 182 -27.74 15.15 17.45
CA ASN A 182 -28.75 15.27 16.38
C ASN A 182 -28.45 16.30 15.26
N GLY A 183 -27.67 15.87 14.26
CA GLY A 183 -27.69 16.49 12.93
C GLY A 183 -26.96 17.82 12.76
N VAL A 184 -26.19 18.30 13.75
CA VAL A 184 -25.36 19.50 13.55
C VAL A 184 -24.09 19.12 12.77
N ASN A 185 -24.20 19.22 11.44
CA ASN A 185 -23.05 19.21 10.54
C ASN A 185 -22.24 20.51 10.74
N LEU A 186 -20.94 20.41 11.07
CA LEU A 186 -20.06 21.59 11.23
C LEU A 186 -19.95 22.44 9.94
N GLY A 187 -20.42 21.95 8.80
CA GLY A 187 -20.56 22.72 7.56
C GLY A 187 -21.75 23.69 7.51
N ASN A 188 -22.71 23.62 8.45
CA ASN A 188 -24.01 24.31 8.34
C ASN A 188 -24.24 25.44 9.38
N ILE A 189 -23.22 25.91 10.11
CA ILE A 189 -23.40 26.99 11.12
C ILE A 189 -23.61 28.38 10.47
N ASN A 190 -23.39 28.51 9.16
CA ASN A 190 -23.70 29.76 8.44
C ASN A 190 -25.22 30.03 8.27
N ASN A 191 -26.11 29.16 8.75
CA ASN A 191 -27.56 29.35 8.71
C ASN A 191 -28.26 29.27 10.07
N ALA A 192 -27.52 29.46 11.17
CA ALA A 192 -28.10 29.55 12.52
C ALA A 192 -28.35 30.99 12.99
N ASN A 193 -28.08 31.99 12.13
CA ASN A 193 -28.36 33.42 12.40
C ASN A 193 -29.24 34.05 11.31
N ALA A 194 -30.29 33.34 10.91
CA ALA A 194 -31.35 33.86 10.04
C ALA A 194 -32.71 33.37 10.52
N THR A 195 -33.09 33.80 11.73
CA THR A 195 -34.43 34.22 12.19
C THR A 195 -34.35 34.56 13.67
#